data_AF-A0A6B3EAW4-F1
#
_entry.id   AF-A0A6B3EAW4-F1
#
_cell.length_a   1.000
_cell.length_b   1.000
_cell.length_c   1.000
_cell.angle_alpha   90.00
_cell.angle_beta   90.00
_cell.angle_gamma   90.00
#
_symmetry.space_group_name_H-M   'P 1'
#
loop_
_entity.id
_entity.type
_entity.pdbx_description
1 polymer ?
#
loop_
_entity_poly.entity_id
_entity_poly.type
_entity_poly.pdbx_seq_one_letter_code
_entity_poly.pdbx_strand_id
1 'polypeptide(L)'
;YHDRFGEFCARLAALCGKEAVLPMNTGAEAVETAVKTARKWGYEIKEVPEGTAKIVVARNNFHGRTTTVVSFSSDHEARHHFG
;
A
#
# COMPACT_ATOMS: atom_id res chain seq x y z
N TYR A 1 0.67 -2.19 -27.18
CA TYR A 1 1.19 -0.83 -26.92
C TYR A 1 -0.02 0.03 -26.58
N HIS A 2 -0.13 0.55 -25.36
CA HIS A 2 -1.31 1.29 -24.91
C HIS A 2 -0.99 2.78 -24.92
N ASP A 3 -1.36 3.44 -26.00
CA ASP A 3 -1.17 4.89 -26.25
C ASP A 3 -1.77 5.79 -25.16
N ARG A 4 -2.84 5.34 -24.50
CA ARG A 4 -3.53 6.09 -23.44
C ARG A 4 -2.92 5.97 -22.04
N PHE A 5 -2.05 5.00 -21.78
CA PHE A 5 -1.55 4.73 -20.43
C PHE A 5 -0.67 5.85 -19.89
N GLY A 6 0.22 6.40 -20.74
CA GLY A 6 1.07 7.53 -20.36
C GLY A 6 0.27 8.78 -20.00
N GLU A 7 -0.73 9.13 -20.82
CA GLU A 7 -1.61 10.28 -20.57
C GLU A 7 -2.43 10.08 -19.29
N PHE A 8 -2.98 8.87 -19.08
CA PHE A 8 -3.69 8.53 -17.86
C PHE A 8 -2.81 8.75 -16.61
N CYS A 9 -1.59 8.23 -16.61
CA CYS A 9 -0.66 8.38 -15.50
C CYS A 9 -0.30 9.86 -15.24
N ALA A 10 0.00 10.62 -16.29
CA ALA A 10 0.36 12.04 -16.17
C ALA A 10 -0.80 12.88 -15.60
N ARG A 11 -2.03 12.66 -16.10
CA ARG A 11 -3.21 13.38 -15.62
C ARG A 11 -3.58 13.03 -14.19
N LEU A 12 -3.45 11.75 -13.81
CA LEU A 12 -3.71 11.32 -12.43
C LEU A 12 -2.67 11.89 -11.46
N ALA A 13 -1.38 11.87 -11.83
CA ALA A 13 -0.31 12.47 -11.05
C ALA A 13 -0.56 13.96 -10.80
N ALA A 14 -0.91 14.71 -11.86
CA ALA A 14 -1.27 16.12 -11.77
C ALA A 14 -2.50 16.35 -10.87
N LEU A 15 -3.55 15.56 -11.03
CA LEU A 15 -4.77 15.67 -10.21
C LEU A 15 -4.49 15.44 -8.72
N CYS A 16 -3.65 14.46 -8.39
CA CYS A 16 -3.33 14.11 -7.01
C CYS A 16 -2.17 14.93 -6.40
N GLY A 17 -1.57 15.85 -7.16
CA GLY A 17 -0.39 16.60 -6.73
C GLY A 17 0.80 15.70 -6.39
N LYS A 18 1.05 14.67 -7.21
CA LYS A 18 2.13 13.70 -7.04
C LYS A 18 3.09 13.73 -8.24
N GLU A 19 4.33 13.34 -8.00
CA GLU A 19 5.37 13.24 -9.03
C GLU A 19 5.21 11.98 -9.90
N ALA A 20 4.66 10.91 -9.33
CA ALA A 20 4.48 9.63 -10.00
C ALA A 20 3.21 8.92 -9.51
N VAL A 21 2.71 8.00 -10.35
CA VAL A 21 1.61 7.09 -10.02
C VAL A 21 2.00 5.67 -10.42
N LEU A 22 1.52 4.69 -9.66
CA LEU A 22 1.70 3.27 -9.94
C LEU A 22 0.32 2.59 -9.91
N PRO A 23 -0.33 2.44 -11.06
CA PRO A 23 -1.64 1.79 -11.14
C PRO A 23 -1.57 0.30 -10.77
N MET A 24 -2.50 -0.15 -9.92
CA MET A 24 -2.72 -1.55 -9.58
C MET A 24 -4.16 -1.95 -9.98
N ASN A 25 -4.45 -3.25 -10.05
CA ASN A 25 -5.77 -3.72 -10.49
C ASN A 25 -6.82 -3.62 -9.38
N THR A 26 -6.40 -3.81 -8.12
CA THR A 26 -7.29 -3.75 -6.95
C THR A 26 -6.80 -2.80 -5.87
N GLY A 27 -7.71 -2.40 -4.98
CA GLY A 27 -7.36 -1.60 -3.80
C GLY A 27 -6.40 -2.33 -2.85
N ALA A 28 -6.54 -3.66 -2.70
CA ALA A 28 -5.65 -4.45 -1.85
C ALA A 28 -4.22 -4.46 -2.39
N GLU A 29 -4.05 -4.65 -3.70
CA GLU A 29 -2.74 -4.55 -4.35
C GLU A 29 -2.11 -3.15 -4.21
N ALA A 30 -2.92 -2.09 -4.31
CA ALA A 30 -2.46 -0.73 -4.09
C ALA A 30 -1.94 -0.51 -2.66
N VAL A 31 -2.63 -1.04 -1.65
CA VAL A 31 -2.19 -0.97 -0.24
C VAL A 31 -0.92 -1.80 0.00
N GLU A 32 -0.85 -3.03 -0.50
CA GLU A 32 0.36 -3.87 -0.39
C GLU A 32 1.57 -3.17 -1.02
N THR A 33 1.36 -2.52 -2.17
CA THR A 33 2.38 -1.71 -2.83
C THR A 33 2.81 -0.52 -1.98
N ALA A 34 1.86 0.20 -1.38
CA ALA A 34 2.18 1.31 -0.47
C ALA A 34 2.98 0.84 0.77
N VAL A 35 2.61 -0.29 1.36
CA VAL A 35 3.33 -0.90 2.50
C VAL A 35 4.75 -1.29 2.10
N LYS A 36 4.93 -1.92 0.93
CA LYS A 36 6.25 -2.28 0.40
C LYS A 36 7.12 -1.05 0.17
N THR A 37 6.57 -0.02 -0.47
CA THR A 37 7.29 1.23 -0.73
C THR A 37 7.69 1.92 0.57
N ALA A 38 6.79 2.01 1.55
CA ALA A 38 7.08 2.63 2.84
C ALA A 38 8.15 1.86 3.63
N ARG A 39 8.09 0.53 3.66
CA ARG A 39 9.11 -0.31 4.32
C ARG A 39 10.46 -0.21 3.62
N LYS A 40 10.50 -0.32 2.29
CA LYS A 40 11.73 -0.22 1.51
C LYS A 40 12.41 1.13 1.74
N TRP A 41 11.65 2.23 1.62
CA TRP A 41 12.15 3.56 1.92
C TRP A 41 12.60 3.69 3.39
N GLY A 42 11.84 3.11 4.31
CA GLY A 42 12.18 3.07 5.74
C GLY A 42 13.54 2.43 6.01
N TYR A 43 13.85 1.32 5.34
CA TYR A 43 15.12 0.62 5.50
C TYR A 43 16.27 1.29 4.73
N GLU A 44 16.05 1.65 3.46
CA GLU A 44 17.14 2.11 2.57
C GLU A 44 17.48 3.60 2.72
N ILE A 45 16.49 4.43 3.06
CA ILE A 45 16.66 5.90 3.09
C ILE A 45 16.56 6.45 4.51
N LYS A 46 15.62 5.95 5.31
CA LYS A 46 15.46 6.38 6.70
C LYS A 46 16.32 5.57 7.68
N GLU A 47 16.96 4.50 7.22
CA GLU A 47 17.86 3.65 8.02
C GLU A 47 17.19 3.07 9.28
N VAL A 48 15.91 2.71 9.18
CA VAL A 48 15.22 1.96 10.24
C VAL A 48 15.92 0.61 10.42
N PRO A 49 16.19 0.14 11.66
CA PRO A 49 16.82 -1.16 11.88
C PRO A 49 16.01 -2.30 11.26
N GLU A 50 16.70 -3.26 10.66
CA GLU A 50 16.08 -4.40 9.98
C GLU A 50 15.07 -5.13 10.90
N GLY A 51 13.91 -5.48 10.33
CA GLY A 51 12.84 -6.18 11.07
C GLY A 51 12.06 -5.31 12.06
N THR A 52 12.42 -4.03 12.24
CA THR A 52 11.77 -3.16 13.23
C THR A 52 10.75 -2.18 12.65
N ALA A 53 10.61 -2.08 11.33
CA ALA A 53 9.66 -1.16 10.71
C ALA A 53 8.21 -1.47 11.11
N LYS A 54 7.49 -0.42 11.54
CA LYS A 54 6.08 -0.50 11.93
C LYS A 54 5.22 0.29 10.95
N ILE A 55 4.06 -0.26 10.60
CA ILE A 55 3.01 0.44 9.87
C ILE A 55 1.90 0.70 10.88
N VAL A 56 1.51 1.97 11.03
CA VAL A 56 0.43 2.38 11.93
C VAL A 56 -0.85 2.53 11.12
N VAL A 57 -1.93 1.93 11.59
CA VAL A 57 -3.27 2.00 10.98
C VAL A 57 -4.30 2.46 12.01
N ALA A 58 -5.41 3.02 11.54
CA ALA A 58 -6.53 3.37 12.41
C ALA A 58 -7.28 2.11 12.89
N ARG A 59 -7.87 2.16 14.10
CA ARG A 59 -8.85 1.16 14.52
C ARG A 59 -10.06 1.20 13.57
N ASN A 60 -10.66 0.05 13.28
CA ASN A 60 -11.76 -0.13 12.34
C ASN A 60 -11.41 0.27 10.89
N ASN A 61 -10.14 0.18 10.51
CA ASN A 61 -9.73 0.34 9.13
C ASN A 61 -10.28 -0.79 8.23
N PHE A 62 -10.38 -0.51 6.93
CA PHE A 62 -10.61 -1.52 5.90
C PHE A 62 -9.73 -1.21 4.69
N HIS A 63 -8.79 -2.10 4.40
CA HIS A 63 -7.77 -1.88 3.37
C HIS A 63 -7.70 -3.00 2.32
N GLY A 64 -8.56 -4.01 2.42
CA GLY A 64 -8.54 -5.20 1.56
C GLY A 64 -8.62 -6.50 2.36
N ARG A 65 -8.43 -7.63 1.67
CA ARG A 65 -8.61 -8.98 2.24
C ARG A 65 -7.41 -9.93 2.01
N THR A 66 -6.25 -9.41 1.62
CA THR A 66 -5.01 -10.22 1.57
C THR A 66 -4.50 -10.49 2.98
N THR A 67 -3.76 -11.58 3.19
CA THR A 67 -3.22 -11.97 4.51
C THR A 67 -2.50 -10.83 5.22
N THR A 68 -1.57 -10.13 4.55
CA THR A 68 -0.88 -8.98 5.16
C THR A 68 -1.85 -7.89 5.57
N VAL A 69 -2.83 -7.58 4.73
CA VAL A 69 -3.76 -6.47 4.98
C VAL A 69 -4.76 -6.81 6.09
N VAL A 70 -5.28 -8.05 6.16
CA VAL A 70 -6.20 -8.44 7.24
C VAL A 70 -5.49 -8.52 8.59
N SER A 71 -4.16 -8.71 8.63
CA SER A 71 -3.37 -8.60 9.86
C SER A 71 -3.44 -7.20 10.52
N PHE A 72 -3.85 -6.17 9.77
CA PHE A 72 -4.04 -4.80 10.26
C PHE A 72 -5.44 -4.56 10.86
N SER A 73 -6.36 -5.50 10.70
CA SER A 73 -7.75 -5.35 11.11
C SER A 73 -7.89 -5.40 12.63
N SER A 74 -8.78 -4.54 13.17
CA SER A 74 -9.24 -4.68 14.55
C SER A 74 -10.41 -5.66 14.71
N ASP A 75 -10.98 -6.15 13.61
CA ASP A 75 -11.99 -7.20 13.60
C ASP A 75 -11.33 -8.56 13.77
N HIS A 76 -11.78 -9.34 14.77
CA HIS A 76 -11.26 -10.67 15.05
C HIS A 76 -11.56 -11.65 13.91
N GLU A 77 -12.78 -11.62 13.37
CA GLU A 77 -13.21 -12.57 12.33
C GLU A 77 -12.43 -12.38 11.04
N ALA A 78 -12.04 -11.13 10.74
CA ALA A 78 -11.24 -10.81 9.57
C ALA A 78 -9.82 -11.41 9.60
N ARG A 79 -9.26 -11.69 10.78
CA ARG A 79 -7.86 -12.15 10.96
C ARG A 79 -7.72 -13.56 11.52
N HIS A 80 -8.78 -14.13 12.08
CA HIS A 80 -8.73 -15.43 12.72
C HIS A 80 -8.34 -16.55 11.73
N HIS A 81 -7.24 -17.25 12.00
CA HIS A 81 -6.69 -18.34 11.18
C HIS A 81 -6.21 -17.97 9.76
N PHE A 82 -6.06 -16.69 9.42
CA PHE A 82 -5.66 -16.26 8.07
C PHE A 82 -4.18 -15.84 7.92
N GLY A 83 -3.40 -15.92 9.01
CA GLY A 83 -1.97 -15.60 9.04
C GLY A 83 -1.61 -14.69 10.20
#